data_AF-A0A1I5A305-F1
#
_entry.id   AF-A0A1I5A305-F1
#
_cell.length_a   1.000
_cell.length_b   1.000
_cell.length_c   1.000
_cell.angle_alpha   90.00
_cell.angle_beta   90.00
_cell.angle_gamma   90.00
#
_symmetry.space_group_name_H-M   'P 1'
#
loop_
_entity.id
_entity.type
_entity.pdbx_description
1 polymer ?
#
loop_
_entity_poly.entity_id
_entity_poly.type
_entity_poly.pdbx_seq_one_letter_code
_entity_poly.pdbx_strand_id
1 'polypeptide(L)'
;MKNLAFVLTSVFLLSCESGKEKLSKAEKECAAQTKIDGFPVSFFGYFPKDADSIHIKIKRGDQVIKSYNDKIPDLISDSLRHQRNYFVKNEILLTDTVFVKIKSEPVKKIYGFTYLVRSHNTMMNKDWGCDFYELIVDGKVSQGATVDFTIKNWKIIDRKDCRKYYHF
;
A
#
# COMPACT_ATOMS: atom_id res chain seq x y z
N MET A 1 -55.98 -19.21 27.82
CA MET A 1 -55.48 -17.93 27.26
C MET A 1 -54.14 -17.60 27.89
N LYS A 2 -53.04 -18.04 27.28
CA LYS A 2 -51.67 -17.67 27.67
C LYS A 2 -50.73 -18.14 26.55
N ASN A 3 -49.77 -17.29 26.21
CA ASN A 3 -48.54 -17.60 25.46
C ASN A 3 -48.62 -17.59 23.93
N LEU A 4 -48.99 -16.47 23.31
CA LEU A 4 -48.73 -16.26 21.87
C LEU A 4 -48.13 -14.88 21.52
N ALA A 5 -47.57 -14.17 22.50
CA ALA A 5 -47.07 -12.79 22.30
C ALA A 5 -45.54 -12.66 22.24
N PHE A 6 -44.77 -13.74 22.28
CA PHE A 6 -43.31 -13.66 22.49
C PHE A 6 -42.44 -13.95 21.26
N VAL A 7 -43.02 -14.13 20.07
CA VAL A 7 -42.25 -14.52 18.86
C VAL A 7 -42.14 -13.40 17.82
N LEU A 8 -42.84 -12.27 17.98
CA LEU A 8 -42.89 -11.23 16.93
C LEU A 8 -41.87 -10.09 17.05
N THR A 9 -41.01 -10.05 18.08
CA THR A 9 -40.13 -8.90 18.35
C THR A 9 -38.66 -9.08 17.95
N SER A 10 -38.27 -10.22 17.37
CA SER A 10 -36.86 -10.50 17.01
C SER A 10 -36.48 -10.27 15.55
N VAL A 11 -37.38 -9.77 14.69
CA VAL A 11 -37.14 -9.65 13.23
C VAL A 11 -36.85 -8.19 12.77
N PHE A 12 -36.79 -7.21 13.67
CA PHE A 12 -36.64 -5.78 13.29
C PHE A 12 -35.23 -5.17 13.36
N LEU A 13 -34.17 -5.99 13.48
CA LEU A 13 -32.78 -5.48 13.50
C LEU A 13 -31.96 -5.88 12.27
N LEU A 14 -32.60 -6.08 11.12
CA LEU A 14 -31.93 -5.92 9.84
C LEU A 14 -31.85 -4.42 9.54
N SER A 15 -31.03 -3.69 10.30
CA SER A 15 -30.68 -2.31 10.00
C SER A 15 -29.92 -2.32 8.68
N CYS A 16 -30.66 -2.12 7.59
CA CYS A 16 -30.12 -1.85 6.28
C CYS A 16 -29.50 -0.44 6.36
N GLU A 17 -28.23 -0.37 6.77
CA GLU A 17 -27.50 0.88 6.91
C GLU A 17 -27.53 1.63 5.57
N SER A 18 -28.00 2.88 5.60
CA SER A 18 -28.18 3.66 4.38
C SER A 18 -26.83 4.03 3.77
N GLY A 19 -26.78 4.21 2.45
CA GLY A 19 -25.53 4.61 1.77
C GLY A 19 -24.94 5.94 2.26
N LYS A 20 -25.75 6.83 2.85
CA LYS A 20 -25.29 8.09 3.47
C LYS A 20 -24.62 7.85 4.82
N GLU A 21 -25.16 6.95 5.64
CA GLU A 21 -24.56 6.59 6.93
C GLU A 21 -23.21 5.91 6.72
N LYS A 22 -23.12 4.99 5.75
CA LYS A 22 -21.87 4.34 5.35
C LYS A 22 -20.81 5.32 4.88
N LEU A 23 -21.19 6.29 4.03
CA LEU A 23 -20.29 7.34 3.58
C LEU A 23 -19.79 8.19 4.76
N SER A 24 -20.69 8.67 5.61
CA SER A 24 -20.31 9.51 6.77
C SER A 24 -19.43 8.76 7.77
N LYS A 25 -19.64 7.44 7.93
CA LYS A 25 -18.78 6.59 8.74
C LYS A 25 -17.38 6.52 8.14
N ALA A 26 -17.24 6.25 6.84
CA ALA A 26 -15.95 6.20 6.17
C ALA A 26 -15.21 7.55 6.23
N GLU A 27 -15.92 8.68 6.10
CA GLU A 27 -15.34 10.02 6.27
C GLU A 27 -14.77 10.23 7.68
N LYS A 28 -15.50 9.82 8.71
CA LYS A 28 -15.02 9.89 10.10
C LYS A 28 -13.82 8.98 10.35
N GLU A 29 -13.86 7.77 9.80
CA GLU A 29 -12.74 6.83 9.89
C GLU A 29 -11.47 7.38 9.24
N CYS A 30 -11.58 8.02 8.07
CA CYS A 30 -10.46 8.67 7.41
C CYS A 30 -9.94 9.90 8.15
N ALA A 31 -10.84 10.75 8.67
CA ALA A 31 -10.43 11.90 9.47
C ALA A 31 -9.73 11.51 10.78
N ALA A 32 -10.02 10.31 11.31
CA ALA A 32 -9.39 9.79 12.52
C ALA A 32 -8.02 9.13 12.28
N GLN A 33 -7.62 8.88 11.02
CA GLN A 33 -6.32 8.28 10.74
C GLN A 33 -5.18 9.24 11.03
N THR A 34 -4.16 8.74 11.73
CA THR A 34 -2.97 9.51 12.10
C THR A 34 -1.68 8.84 11.66
N LYS A 35 -1.77 7.61 11.14
CA LYS A 35 -0.64 6.76 10.78
C LYS A 35 -1.01 5.73 9.73
N ILE A 36 0.00 5.17 9.08
CA ILE A 36 -0.07 3.99 8.22
C ILE A 36 0.80 2.88 8.81
N ASP A 37 0.47 1.62 8.50
CA ASP A 37 1.25 0.44 8.92
C ASP A 37 2.41 0.10 7.96
N GLY A 38 2.46 0.81 6.83
CA GLY A 38 3.45 0.58 5.80
C GLY A 38 2.98 0.94 4.40
N PHE A 39 3.86 0.70 3.43
CA PHE A 39 3.55 0.85 2.01
C PHE A 39 4.36 -0.13 1.17
N PRO A 40 3.82 -0.57 0.01
CA PRO A 40 4.56 -1.39 -0.94
C PRO A 40 5.61 -0.59 -1.72
N VAL A 41 6.72 -1.27 -2.01
CA VAL A 41 7.78 -0.83 -2.90
C VAL A 41 7.94 -1.87 -4.00
N SER A 42 7.79 -1.44 -5.26
CA SER A 42 7.93 -2.30 -6.43
C SER A 42 9.26 -2.06 -7.12
N PHE A 43 9.93 -3.13 -7.54
CA PHE A 43 11.18 -3.09 -8.29
C PHE A 43 10.96 -3.72 -9.66
N PHE A 44 10.91 -2.89 -10.71
CA PHE A 44 10.70 -3.32 -12.08
C PHE A 44 12.05 -3.48 -12.81
N GLY A 45 12.30 -4.69 -13.30
CA GLY A 45 13.49 -5.01 -14.10
C GLY A 45 14.80 -5.15 -13.30
N TYR A 46 14.72 -5.14 -11.97
CA TYR A 46 15.87 -5.36 -11.10
C TYR A 46 16.04 -6.83 -10.75
N PHE A 47 17.15 -7.43 -11.16
CA PHE A 47 17.52 -8.77 -10.71
C PHE A 47 18.08 -8.73 -9.27
N PRO A 48 18.10 -9.86 -8.54
CA PRO A 48 18.68 -9.92 -7.19
C PRO A 48 20.08 -9.33 -7.09
N LYS A 49 20.92 -9.49 -8.12
CA LYS A 49 22.27 -8.92 -8.18
C LYS A 49 22.32 -7.39 -8.32
N ASP A 50 21.27 -6.77 -8.87
CA ASP A 50 21.21 -5.33 -9.16
C ASP A 50 20.65 -4.54 -7.96
N ALA A 51 19.72 -5.16 -7.24
CA ALA A 51 19.13 -4.65 -6.00
C ALA A 51 18.83 -5.82 -5.05
N ASP A 52 19.75 -6.07 -4.12
CA ASP A 52 19.66 -7.13 -3.10
C ASP A 52 19.08 -6.62 -1.78
N SER A 53 19.21 -5.32 -1.51
CA SER A 53 18.90 -4.71 -0.24
C SER A 53 18.26 -3.33 -0.38
N ILE A 54 17.48 -2.99 0.64
CA ILE A 54 16.75 -1.72 0.76
C ILE A 54 17.07 -1.07 2.09
N HIS A 55 17.58 0.17 2.04
CA HIS A 55 17.80 0.99 3.22
C HIS A 55 16.63 1.94 3.42
N ILE A 56 16.05 1.90 4.60
CA ILE A 56 14.91 2.73 5.01
C ILE A 56 15.35 3.64 6.15
N LYS A 57 14.94 4.91 6.07
CA LYS A 57 15.09 5.89 7.15
C LYS A 57 13.80 6.68 7.31
N ILE A 58 13.18 6.59 8.48
CA ILE A 58 11.96 7.32 8.84
C ILE A 58 12.38 8.52 9.71
N LYS A 59 11.93 9.71 9.30
CA LYS A 59 12.15 10.98 10.00
C LYS A 59 10.83 11.61 10.43
N ARG A 60 10.84 12.22 11.62
CA ARG A 60 9.78 13.07 12.15
C ARG A 60 10.36 14.45 12.41
N GLY A 61 10.02 15.41 11.56
CA GLY A 61 10.81 16.64 11.44
C GLY A 61 12.27 16.29 11.16
N ASP A 62 13.19 16.80 11.98
CA ASP A 62 14.63 16.54 11.81
C ASP A 62 15.13 15.27 12.49
N GLN A 63 14.34 14.69 13.41
CA GLN A 63 14.72 13.51 14.17
C GLN A 63 14.59 12.24 13.34
N VAL A 64 15.59 11.36 13.40
CA VAL A 64 15.50 10.00 12.84
C VAL A 64 14.81 9.11 13.87
N ILE A 65 13.64 8.60 13.51
CA ILE A 65 12.83 7.72 14.38
C ILE A 65 13.24 6.26 14.19
N LYS A 66 13.54 5.87 12.94
CA LYS A 66 13.98 4.52 12.62
C LYS A 66 14.91 4.53 11.42
N SER A 67 15.93 3.69 11.43
CA SER A 67 16.74 3.42 10.26
C SER A 67 17.18 1.97 10.27
N TYR A 68 17.02 1.30 9.14
CA TYR A 68 17.35 -0.12 9.00
C TYR A 68 17.64 -0.46 7.55
N ASN A 69 18.34 -1.58 7.37
CA ASN A 69 18.57 -2.20 6.08
C ASN A 69 17.89 -3.58 6.09
N ASP A 70 17.31 -3.97 4.97
CA ASP A 70 16.63 -5.25 4.82
C ASP A 70 16.89 -5.86 3.44
N LYS A 71 16.70 -7.16 3.33
CA LYS A 71 16.85 -7.89 2.06
C LYS A 71 15.60 -7.70 1.21
N ILE A 72 15.78 -7.37 -0.07
CA ILE A 72 14.68 -7.39 -1.05
C ILE A 72 14.42 -8.86 -1.43
N PRO A 73 13.18 -9.38 -1.34
CA PRO A 73 12.85 -10.75 -1.70
C PRO A 73 13.30 -11.10 -3.12
N ASP A 74 13.89 -12.28 -3.30
CA ASP A 74 14.33 -12.76 -4.63
C ASP A 74 13.15 -13.23 -5.49
N LEU A 75 11.98 -13.42 -4.87
CA LEU A 75 10.77 -13.86 -5.53
C LEU A 75 10.22 -12.78 -6.48
N ILE A 76 9.89 -13.21 -7.68
CA ILE A 76 9.30 -12.37 -8.73
C ILE A 76 7.79 -12.56 -8.71
N SER A 77 7.07 -11.46 -8.49
CA SER A 77 5.61 -11.43 -8.44
C SER A 77 4.96 -11.31 -9.83
N ASP A 78 5.65 -10.67 -10.78
CA ASP A 78 5.22 -10.57 -12.17
C ASP A 78 6.42 -10.90 -13.08
N SER A 79 6.34 -12.05 -13.74
CA SER A 79 7.42 -12.56 -14.59
C SER A 79 7.59 -11.78 -15.90
N LEU A 80 6.52 -11.17 -16.43
CA LEU A 80 6.57 -10.38 -17.66
C LEU A 80 7.26 -9.04 -17.42
N ARG A 81 6.93 -8.41 -16.29
CA ARG A 81 7.51 -7.11 -15.91
C ARG A 81 8.80 -7.24 -15.10
N HIS A 82 9.18 -8.48 -14.76
CA HIS A 82 10.24 -8.78 -13.79
C HIS A 82 10.11 -7.92 -12.54
N GLN A 83 8.92 -7.97 -11.94
CA GLN A 83 8.59 -7.21 -10.76
C GLN A 83 8.93 -8.02 -9.51
N ARG A 84 9.67 -7.40 -8.59
CA ARG A 84 9.85 -7.87 -7.22
C ARG A 84 9.19 -6.86 -6.30
N ASN A 85 8.61 -7.33 -5.20
CA ASN A 85 7.91 -6.48 -4.25
C ASN A 85 8.56 -6.57 -2.87
N TYR A 86 8.62 -5.43 -2.19
CA TYR A 86 8.98 -5.31 -0.79
C TYR A 86 7.89 -4.52 -0.07
N PHE A 87 7.60 -4.85 1.18
CA PHE A 87 6.65 -4.09 1.98
C PHE A 87 7.38 -3.42 3.15
N VAL A 88 7.36 -2.09 3.19
CA VAL A 88 7.92 -1.32 4.30
C VAL A 88 6.98 -1.48 5.49
N LYS A 89 7.26 -2.42 6.40
CA LYS A 89 6.42 -2.68 7.57
C LYS A 89 6.86 -1.83 8.76
N ASN A 90 6.23 -0.68 8.95
CA ASN A 90 6.44 0.19 10.11
C ASN A 90 5.22 1.06 10.37
N GLU A 91 4.99 1.35 11.64
CA GLU A 91 4.11 2.45 12.01
C GLU A 91 4.74 3.79 11.60
N ILE A 92 4.12 4.49 10.66
CA ILE A 92 4.58 5.75 10.09
C ILE A 92 3.46 6.77 10.27
N LEU A 93 3.71 7.89 10.94
CA LEU A 93 2.69 8.94 11.05
C LEU A 93 2.45 9.60 9.69
N LEU A 94 1.25 10.14 9.46
CA LEU A 94 0.95 10.82 8.20
C LEU A 94 1.86 12.02 7.91
N THR A 95 2.46 12.59 8.95
CA THR A 95 3.40 13.72 8.91
C THR A 95 4.87 13.30 8.82
N ASP A 96 5.18 12.01 8.96
CA ASP A 96 6.56 11.52 8.87
C ASP A 96 7.06 11.61 7.41
N THR A 97 8.37 11.59 7.26
CA THR A 97 9.05 11.48 5.95
C THR A 97 9.89 10.22 5.93
N VAL A 98 9.72 9.40 4.91
CA VAL A 98 10.48 8.16 4.73
C VAL A 98 11.45 8.33 3.57
N PHE A 99 12.70 7.95 3.78
CA PHE A 99 13.74 7.92 2.76
C PHE A 99 14.04 6.46 2.42
N VAL A 100 13.95 6.12 1.14
CA VAL A 100 14.17 4.77 0.62
C VAL A 100 15.35 4.79 -0.32
N LYS A 101 16.35 3.94 -0.08
CA LYS A 101 17.55 3.84 -0.90
C LYS A 101 17.80 2.38 -1.29
N ILE A 102 18.16 2.16 -2.55
CA ILE A 102 18.78 0.92 -3.03
C ILE A 102 20.17 1.23 -3.60
N LYS A 103 21.01 0.21 -3.77
CA LYS A 103 22.44 0.35 -4.10
C LYS A 103 22.74 1.25 -5.30
N SER A 104 21.93 1.18 -6.36
CA SER A 104 22.23 1.75 -7.68
C SER A 104 21.35 2.96 -8.05
N GLU A 105 20.52 3.45 -7.14
CA GLU A 105 19.56 4.53 -7.41
C GLU A 105 19.69 5.68 -6.38
N PRO A 106 19.29 6.90 -6.76
CA PRO A 106 19.17 7.99 -5.81
C PRO A 106 18.16 7.64 -4.71
N VAL A 107 18.34 8.27 -3.55
CA VAL A 107 17.40 8.15 -2.44
C VAL A 107 16.07 8.76 -2.86
N LYS A 108 14.99 8.00 -2.72
CA LYS A 108 13.63 8.51 -2.86
C LYS A 108 13.13 9.07 -1.54
N LYS A 109 12.48 10.23 -1.59
CA LYS A 109 11.80 10.87 -0.46
C LYS A 109 10.30 10.64 -0.58
N ILE A 110 9.73 9.99 0.43
CA ILE A 110 8.32 9.60 0.51
C ILE A 110 7.67 10.35 1.67
N TYR A 111 6.55 11.04 1.44
CA TYR A 111 5.83 11.82 2.45
C TYR A 111 4.37 12.08 2.02
N GLY A 112 3.60 12.82 2.81
CA GLY A 112 2.24 13.22 2.42
C GLY A 112 1.26 12.05 2.35
N PHE A 113 1.37 11.12 3.30
CA PHE A 113 0.54 9.94 3.37
C PHE A 113 -0.93 10.33 3.60
N THR A 114 -1.81 9.89 2.72
CA THR A 114 -3.21 10.33 2.70
C THR A 114 -4.15 9.15 2.57
N TYR A 115 -5.16 9.14 3.46
CA TYR A 115 -6.32 8.26 3.37
C TYR A 115 -7.42 8.94 2.58
N LEU A 116 -8.08 8.18 1.71
CA LEU A 116 -9.22 8.64 0.92
C LEU A 116 -10.43 7.76 1.15
N VAL A 117 -11.60 8.40 1.21
CA VAL A 117 -12.89 7.70 1.17
C VAL A 117 -13.13 7.20 -0.24
N ARG A 118 -13.25 5.89 -0.41
CA ARG A 118 -13.41 5.25 -1.72
C ARG A 118 -14.60 4.32 -1.72
N SER A 119 -15.30 4.28 -2.85
CA SER A 119 -16.40 3.33 -3.02
C SER A 119 -15.84 1.94 -3.33
N HIS A 120 -16.25 0.94 -2.57
CA HIS A 120 -15.98 -0.47 -2.84
C HIS A 120 -17.24 -1.07 -3.48
N ASN A 121 -17.21 -1.22 -4.80
CA ASN A 121 -18.35 -1.74 -5.57
C ASN A 121 -18.20 -3.24 -5.78
N THR A 122 -19.20 -4.01 -5.37
CA THR A 122 -19.38 -5.42 -5.73
C THR A 122 -20.58 -5.56 -6.65
N MET A 123 -20.77 -6.71 -7.30
CA MET A 123 -21.94 -6.97 -8.16
C MET A 123 -23.29 -6.74 -7.45
N MET A 124 -23.34 -6.85 -6.13
CA MET A 124 -24.58 -6.82 -5.34
C MET A 124 -24.71 -5.61 -4.41
N ASN A 125 -23.64 -4.83 -4.20
CA ASN A 125 -23.64 -3.73 -3.23
C ASN A 125 -22.55 -2.70 -3.53
N LYS A 126 -22.83 -1.42 -3.23
CA LYS A 126 -21.86 -0.33 -3.16
C LYS A 126 -21.63 0.02 -1.69
N ASP A 127 -20.40 -0.19 -1.24
CA ASP A 127 -19.96 0.25 0.08
C ASP A 127 -18.96 1.40 -0.01
N TRP A 128 -18.65 2.02 1.13
CA TRP A 128 -17.62 3.05 1.26
C TRP A 128 -16.61 2.62 2.31
N GLY A 129 -15.33 2.72 1.97
CA GLY A 129 -14.22 2.40 2.85
C GLY A 129 -13.22 3.54 2.95
N CYS A 130 -12.44 3.52 4.02
CA CYS A 130 -11.30 4.41 4.18
C CYS A 130 -10.00 3.69 3.81
N ASP A 131 -9.41 4.05 2.66
CA ASP A 131 -8.22 3.40 2.15
C ASP A 131 -7.01 4.34 2.23
N PHE A 132 -5.87 3.84 2.71
CA PHE A 132 -4.60 4.49 2.44
C PHE A 132 -4.32 4.38 0.94
N TYR A 133 -4.28 5.53 0.26
CA TYR A 133 -4.33 5.53 -1.21
C TYR A 133 -3.30 6.43 -1.88
N GLU A 134 -2.87 7.49 -1.22
CA GLU A 134 -1.92 8.42 -1.81
C GLU A 134 -0.71 8.64 -0.92
N LEU A 135 0.44 8.74 -1.57
CA LEU A 135 1.70 9.20 -0.99
C LEU A 135 2.41 10.06 -2.04
N ILE A 136 3.34 10.90 -1.61
CA ILE A 136 4.17 11.72 -2.49
C ILE A 136 5.55 11.08 -2.57
N VAL A 137 5.99 10.76 -3.79
CA VAL A 137 7.36 10.28 -4.08
C VAL A 137 8.10 11.38 -4.83
N ASP A 138 9.17 11.90 -4.24
CA ASP A 138 10.03 12.92 -4.85
C ASP A 138 9.24 14.13 -5.42
N GLY A 139 8.21 14.56 -4.68
CA GLY A 139 7.35 15.68 -5.05
C GLY A 139 6.18 15.34 -5.99
N LYS A 140 6.01 14.08 -6.40
CA LYS A 140 4.91 13.63 -7.26
C LYS A 140 3.93 12.74 -6.49
N VAL A 141 2.63 13.00 -6.64
CA VAL A 141 1.59 12.15 -6.06
C VAL A 141 1.61 10.77 -6.75
N SER A 142 1.65 9.72 -5.94
CA SER A 142 1.51 8.32 -6.33
C SER A 142 0.20 7.78 -5.79
N GLN A 143 -0.71 7.44 -6.71
CA GLN A 143 -2.00 6.84 -6.39
C GLN A 143 -1.89 5.31 -6.29
N GLY A 144 -2.66 4.71 -5.39
CA GLY A 144 -2.47 3.32 -4.99
C GLY A 144 -1.30 3.12 -4.01
N ALA A 145 -0.81 4.21 -3.40
CA ALA A 145 0.14 4.22 -2.29
C ALA A 145 1.39 3.35 -2.51
N THR A 146 1.91 3.31 -3.74
CA THR A 146 3.07 2.47 -4.10
C THR A 146 4.28 3.31 -4.47
N VAL A 147 5.48 2.81 -4.13
CA VAL A 147 6.75 3.42 -4.50
C VAL A 147 7.46 2.53 -5.53
N ASP A 148 7.64 3.04 -6.74
CA ASP A 148 8.22 2.25 -7.83
C ASP A 148 9.68 2.60 -8.09
N PHE A 149 10.56 1.59 -8.15
CA PHE A 149 11.88 1.68 -8.75
C PHE A 149 11.86 0.94 -10.08
N THR A 150 12.23 1.64 -11.16
CA THR A 150 12.26 1.06 -12.51
C THR A 150 13.66 1.20 -13.06
N ILE A 151 14.27 0.10 -13.48
CA ILE A 151 15.60 0.14 -14.09
C ILE A 151 15.53 0.94 -15.40
N LYS A 152 16.52 1.80 -15.64
CA LYS A 152 16.56 2.61 -16.87
C LYS A 152 16.58 1.71 -18.10
N ASN A 153 15.79 2.08 -19.12
CA ASN A 153 15.67 1.34 -20.38
C ASN A 153 15.12 -0.09 -20.27
N TRP A 154 14.41 -0.40 -19.18
CA TRP A 154 13.69 -1.68 -19.08
C TRP A 154 12.72 -1.87 -20.24
N LYS A 155 12.78 -3.03 -20.88
CA LYS A 155 11.78 -3.49 -21.84
C LYS A 155 11.21 -4.80 -21.32
N ILE A 156 9.92 -5.02 -21.57
CA ILE A 156 9.26 -6.30 -21.25
C ILE A 156 10.10 -7.41 -21.88
N ILE A 157 10.57 -8.34 -21.05
CA ILE A 157 11.42 -9.43 -21.49
C ILE A 157 10.53 -10.49 -22.15
N ASP A 158 10.90 -10.91 -23.35
CA ASP A 158 10.30 -12.07 -24.01
C ASP A 158 10.78 -13.35 -23.33
N ARG A 159 9.93 -14.37 -23.17
CA ARG A 159 10.19 -15.54 -22.30
C ARG A 159 11.51 -16.27 -22.61
N LYS A 160 11.97 -16.19 -23.86
CA LYS A 160 13.24 -16.75 -24.35
C LYS A 160 14.50 -16.07 -23.79
N ASP A 161 14.41 -14.79 -23.46
CA ASP A 161 15.53 -13.96 -23.01
C ASP A 161 15.73 -14.00 -21.49
N CYS A 162 14.72 -14.46 -20.73
CA CYS A 162 14.81 -14.67 -19.28
C CYS A 162 15.95 -15.61 -18.88
N ARG A 163 16.25 -16.66 -19.67
CA ARG A 163 17.24 -17.70 -19.31
C ARG A 163 18.62 -17.10 -19.00
N LYS A 164 19.06 -16.07 -19.74
CA LYS A 164 20.37 -15.43 -19.57
C LYS A 164 20.58 -14.80 -18.19
N TYR A 165 19.51 -14.57 -17.43
CA TYR A 165 19.56 -13.87 -16.15
C TYR A 165 19.37 -14.77 -14.91
N TYR A 166 18.97 -16.04 -15.09
CA TYR A 166 18.81 -17.01 -13.99
C TYR A 166 19.84 -18.15 -14.00
N HIS A 167 20.80 -18.13 -14.92
CA HIS A 167 21.92 -19.07 -14.89
C HIS A 167 22.97 -18.54 -13.90
N PHE A 168 22.98 -19.16 -12.72
CA PHE A 168 24.14 -19.23 -11.82
C PHE A 168 25.19 -20.16 -12.40
#